data_AF-A0A6C0B821-F1
#
_entry.id   AF-A0A6C0B821-F1
#
_cell.length_a   1.000
_cell.length_b   1.000
_cell.length_c   1.000
_cell.angle_alpha   90.00
_cell.angle_beta   90.00
_cell.angle_gamma   90.00
#
_symmetry.space_group_name_H-M   'P 1'
#
loop_
_entity.id
_entity.type
_entity.pdbx_description
1 polymer ?
#
loop_
_entity_poly.entity_id
_entity_poly.type
_entity_poly.pdbx_seq_one_letter_code
_entity_poly.pdbx_strand_id
1 'polypeptide(L)'
;MIQQLCMPALMYLIFMVMHISIDVYYKLYNMVLIKLGIATIGTLLLNVLCENNMSVISWLIVSIPFIMMTVIAVYILMMLGLNPATGKSKAIVSNNPPNSPPSIYATPIAVNTPYYGTLANSIRAVQSNYS
;
A
#
# COMPACT_ATOMS: atom_id res chain seq x y z
N MET A 1 -25.01 3.33 27.28
CA MET A 1 -25.68 3.89 26.08
C MET A 1 -24.74 3.92 24.86
N ILE A 2 -23.93 2.88 24.67
CA ILE A 2 -23.09 2.67 23.46
C ILE A 2 -23.81 1.83 22.39
N GLN A 3 -25.04 1.40 22.68
CA GLN A 3 -25.81 0.45 21.88
C GLN A 3 -26.60 1.11 20.73
N GLN A 4 -26.26 2.36 20.40
CA GLN A 4 -26.83 3.13 19.28
C GLN A 4 -25.76 3.51 18.25
N LEU A 5 -24.49 3.08 18.43
CA LEU A 5 -23.47 3.32 17.41
C LEU A 5 -23.76 2.47 16.17
N CYS A 6 -24.05 3.15 15.07
CA CYS A 6 -24.24 2.55 13.77
C CYS A 6 -22.99 1.76 13.34
N MET A 7 -23.22 0.64 12.64
CA MET A 7 -22.16 -0.19 12.06
C MET A 7 -21.08 0.60 11.27
N PRO A 8 -21.41 1.58 10.43
CA PRO A 8 -20.41 2.40 9.74
C PRO A 8 -19.66 3.41 10.64
N ALA A 9 -20.29 3.92 11.71
CA ALA A 9 -19.63 4.84 12.65
C ALA A 9 -18.54 4.13 13.46
N LEU A 10 -18.82 2.89 13.90
CA LEU A 10 -17.86 2.06 14.60
C LEU A 10 -16.62 1.76 13.74
N MET A 11 -16.82 1.39 12.47
CA MET A 11 -15.71 1.11 11.55
C MET A 11 -14.85 2.34 11.27
N TYR A 12 -15.47 3.51 11.12
CA TYR A 12 -14.75 4.78 10.98
C TYR A 12 -13.89 5.09 12.22
N LEU A 13 -14.41 4.89 13.42
CA LEU A 13 -13.68 5.10 14.67
C LEU A 13 -12.41 4.22 14.70
N ILE A 14 -12.54 2.92 14.44
CA ILE A 14 -11.42 1.97 14.43
C ILE A 14 -10.35 2.41 13.42
N PHE A 15 -10.78 2.78 12.22
CA PHE A 15 -9.87 3.24 11.16
C PHE A 15 -9.12 4.51 11.56
N MET A 16 -9.82 5.49 12.15
CA MET A 16 -9.19 6.72 12.63
C MET A 16 -8.20 6.46 13.77
N VAL A 17 -8.51 5.54 14.70
CA VAL A 17 -7.59 5.15 15.77
C VAL A 17 -6.30 4.58 15.19
N MET A 18 -6.39 3.66 14.22
CA MET A 18 -5.22 3.10 13.56
C MET A 18 -4.36 4.18 12.89
N HIS A 19 -5.00 5.13 12.21
CA HIS A 19 -4.30 6.24 11.58
C HIS A 19 -3.60 7.13 12.60
N ILE A 20 -4.31 7.53 13.64
CA ILE A 20 -3.76 8.34 14.73
C ILE A 20 -2.58 7.63 15.38
N SER A 21 -2.65 6.31 15.59
CA SER A 21 -1.52 5.54 16.11
C SER A 21 -0.28 5.68 15.21
N ILE A 22 -0.45 5.55 13.89
CA ILE A 22 0.65 5.72 12.92
C ILE A 22 1.26 7.12 13.04
N ASP A 23 0.45 8.19 13.06
CA ASP A 23 0.94 9.56 13.18
C ASP A 23 1.67 9.82 14.52
N VAL A 24 1.23 9.17 15.60
CA VAL A 24 1.90 9.23 16.92
C VAL A 24 3.29 8.58 16.87
N TYR A 25 3.46 7.45 16.16
CA TYR A 25 4.76 6.79 16.03
C TYR A 25 5.82 7.70 15.34
N TYR A 26 5.41 8.56 14.40
CA TYR A 26 6.32 9.51 13.76
C TYR A 26 6.60 10.78 14.58
N LYS A 27 6.01 10.92 15.78
CA LYS A 27 6.13 12.08 16.68
C LYS A 27 5.62 13.43 16.12
N LEU A 28 4.71 13.43 15.14
CA LEU A 28 4.09 14.66 14.62
C LEU A 28 2.81 15.02 15.38
N TYR A 29 2.94 15.48 16.63
CA TYR A 29 1.78 15.79 17.49
C TYR A 29 0.82 16.85 16.93
N ASN A 30 1.35 17.84 16.21
CA ASN A 30 0.52 18.90 15.61
C ASN A 30 -0.49 18.33 14.62
N MET A 31 -0.10 17.29 13.87
CA MET A 31 -0.98 16.67 12.88
C MET A 31 -1.99 15.72 13.53
N VAL A 32 -1.59 15.05 14.61
CA VAL A 32 -2.47 14.19 15.41
C VAL A 32 -3.67 14.98 15.96
N LEU A 33 -3.46 16.22 16.41
CA LEU A 33 -4.53 17.07 16.93
C LEU A 33 -5.61 17.37 15.87
N ILE A 34 -5.17 17.67 14.65
CA ILE A 34 -6.08 17.93 13.51
C ILE A 34 -6.85 16.65 13.17
N LYS A 35 -6.17 15.50 13.10
CA LYS A 35 -6.82 14.20 12.82
C LYS A 35 -7.80 13.77 13.90
N LEU A 36 -7.52 14.09 15.16
CA LEU A 36 -8.44 13.88 16.27
C LEU A 36 -9.71 14.74 16.11
N GLY A 37 -9.57 16.01 15.73
CA GLY A 37 -10.70 16.90 15.44
C GLY A 37 -11.57 16.37 14.30
N ILE A 38 -10.95 15.94 13.21
CA ILE A 38 -11.64 15.33 12.07
C ILE A 38 -12.34 14.02 12.49
N ALA A 39 -11.69 13.18 13.30
CA ALA A 39 -12.28 11.93 13.80
C ALA A 39 -13.52 12.20 14.67
N THR A 40 -13.47 13.24 15.50
CA THR A 40 -14.56 13.62 16.39
C THR A 40 -15.75 14.15 15.57
N ILE A 41 -15.49 15.08 14.64
CA ILE A 41 -16.52 15.63 13.75
C ILE A 41 -17.13 14.54 12.87
N GLY A 42 -16.29 13.66 12.30
CA GLY A 42 -16.75 12.52 11.51
C GLY A 42 -17.66 11.61 12.33
N THR A 43 -17.23 11.17 13.51
CA THR A 43 -18.04 10.28 14.36
C THR A 43 -19.37 10.91 14.76
N LEU A 44 -19.38 12.21 15.10
CA LEU A 44 -20.61 12.93 15.46
C LEU A 44 -21.56 13.06 14.27
N LEU A 45 -21.02 13.40 13.10
CA LEU A 45 -21.78 13.48 11.86
C LEU A 45 -22.41 12.13 11.51
N LEU A 46 -21.64 11.05 11.57
CA LEU A 46 -22.13 9.70 11.30
C LEU A 46 -23.19 9.25 12.30
N ASN A 47 -23.09 9.67 13.57
CA ASN A 47 -24.08 9.35 14.60
C ASN A 47 -25.45 9.99 14.27
N VAL A 48 -25.47 11.28 13.90
CA VAL A 48 -26.70 11.99 13.51
C VAL A 48 -27.28 11.46 12.18
N LEU A 49 -26.42 11.11 11.22
CA LEU A 49 -26.88 10.52 9.95
C LEU A 49 -27.51 9.13 10.13
N CYS A 50 -27.05 8.37 11.12
CA CYS A 50 -27.59 7.05 11.43
C CYS A 50 -29.01 7.13 12.03
N GLU A 51 -29.27 8.09 12.92
CA GLU A 51 -30.60 8.30 13.52
C GLU A 51 -31.67 8.60 12.45
N ASN A 52 -31.27 9.16 11.31
CA ASN A 52 -32.14 9.45 10.16
C ASN A 52 -32.36 8.25 9.23
N ASN A 53 -31.94 7.03 9.60
CA ASN A 53 -32.06 5.79 8.80
C ASN A 53 -31.41 5.86 7.40
N MET A 54 -30.49 6.80 7.17
CA MET A 54 -29.85 7.03 5.87
C MET A 54 -28.59 6.19 5.68
N SER A 55 -28.78 4.87 5.65
CA SER A 55 -27.68 3.89 5.52
C SER A 55 -26.85 4.07 4.22
N VAL A 56 -27.44 4.64 3.17
CA VAL A 56 -26.79 4.86 1.86
C VAL A 56 -25.67 5.90 1.94
N ILE A 57 -25.93 7.04 2.59
CA ILE A 57 -24.92 8.11 2.70
C ILE A 57 -23.75 7.67 3.59
N SER A 58 -24.03 6.87 4.62
CA SER A 58 -22.99 6.36 5.52
C SER A 58 -22.03 5.40 4.81
N TRP A 59 -22.56 4.54 3.93
CA TRP A 59 -21.73 3.63 3.13
C TRP A 59 -20.83 4.37 2.13
N LEU A 60 -21.30 5.48 1.57
CA LEU A 60 -20.52 6.33 0.67
C LEU A 60 -19.32 6.97 1.38
N ILE A 61 -19.51 7.47 2.61
CA ILE A 61 -18.42 8.06 3.40
C ILE A 61 -17.35 7.02 3.77
N VAL A 62 -17.76 5.81 4.16
CA VAL A 62 -16.82 4.70 4.48
C VAL A 62 -16.09 4.18 3.25
N SER A 63 -16.66 4.35 2.06
CA SER A 63 -16.02 3.91 0.81
C SER A 63 -14.79 4.76 0.45
N ILE A 64 -14.77 6.05 0.79
CA ILE A 64 -13.65 6.96 0.48
C ILE A 64 -12.29 6.47 1.05
N PRO A 65 -12.15 6.16 2.35
CA PRO A 65 -10.90 5.65 2.91
C PRO A 65 -10.54 4.25 2.39
N PHE A 66 -11.54 3.40 2.11
CA PHE A 66 -11.31 2.06 1.57
C PHE A 66 -10.69 2.14 0.16
N ILE A 67 -11.23 3.00 -0.70
CA ILE A 67 -10.68 3.24 -2.04
C ILE A 67 -9.25 3.75 -1.92
N MET A 68 -8.98 4.71 -1.02
CA MET A 68 -7.62 5.22 -0.80
C MET A 68 -6.63 4.12 -0.38
N MET A 69 -7.03 3.24 0.54
CA MET A 69 -6.20 2.11 0.97
C MET A 69 -5.87 1.15 -0.18
N THR A 70 -6.85 0.85 -1.04
CA THR A 70 -6.62 -0.02 -2.20
C THR A 70 -5.69 0.62 -3.24
N VAL A 71 -5.84 1.93 -3.50
CA VAL A 71 -5.01 2.64 -4.48
C VAL A 71 -3.55 2.71 -4.02
N ILE A 72 -3.31 3.05 -2.75
CA ILE A 72 -1.95 3.11 -2.20
C ILE A 72 -1.29 1.72 -2.22
N ALA A 73 -2.01 0.66 -1.84
CA ALA A 73 -1.49 -0.70 -1.87
C ALA A 73 -1.09 -1.15 -3.28
N VAL A 74 -1.93 -0.86 -4.28
CA VAL A 74 -1.61 -1.17 -5.69
C VAL A 74 -0.40 -0.38 -6.17
N TYR A 75 -0.30 0.90 -5.81
CA TYR A 75 0.85 1.73 -6.17
C TYR A 75 2.16 1.18 -5.57
N ILE A 76 2.14 0.75 -4.31
CA ILE A 76 3.31 0.12 -3.67
C ILE A 76 3.70 -1.17 -4.39
N LEU A 77 2.74 -2.03 -4.75
CA LEU A 77 3.01 -3.28 -5.48
C LEU A 77 3.59 -3.02 -6.87
N MET A 78 3.07 -2.02 -7.58
CA MET A 78 3.62 -1.59 -8.86
C MET A 78 5.05 -1.06 -8.71
N MET A 79 5.32 -0.25 -7.68
CA MET A 79 6.66 0.25 -7.39
C MET A 79 7.64 -0.83 -6.93
N LEU A 80 7.16 -1.88 -6.27
CA LEU A 80 7.96 -3.06 -5.90
C LEU A 80 8.13 -4.07 -7.05
N GLY A 81 7.47 -3.87 -8.19
CA GLY A 81 7.56 -4.76 -9.34
C GLY A 81 6.90 -6.14 -9.13
N LEU A 82 6.05 -6.29 -8.10
CA LEU A 82 5.30 -7.52 -7.86
C LEU A 82 4.05 -7.50 -8.72
N ASN A 83 3.86 -8.51 -9.58
CA ASN A 83 2.64 -8.63 -10.37
C ASN A 83 1.46 -8.93 -9.43
N PRO A 84 0.52 -7.99 -9.24
CA PRO A 84 -0.55 -8.08 -8.24
C PRO A 84 -1.57 -9.20 -8.55
N ALA A 85 -1.49 -9.80 -9.74
CA ALA A 85 -2.43 -10.84 -10.20
C ALA A 85 -1.89 -12.28 -10.09
N THR A 86 -0.59 -12.52 -9.85
CA THR A 86 -0.06 -13.90 -9.94
C THR A 86 0.95 -14.27 -8.86
N GLY A 87 1.50 -13.32 -8.08
CA GLY A 87 2.41 -13.64 -6.97
C GLY A 87 3.64 -14.49 -7.33
N LYS A 88 3.89 -14.71 -8.63
CA LYS A 88 4.96 -15.55 -9.17
C LYS A 88 5.72 -14.74 -10.21
N SER A 89 7.04 -14.65 -10.04
CA SER A 89 7.95 -14.17 -11.06
C SER A 89 7.79 -15.05 -12.30
N LYS A 90 7.71 -14.43 -13.49
CA LYS A 90 7.76 -15.18 -14.75
C LYS A 90 9.07 -15.96 -14.78
N ALA A 91 9.01 -17.27 -14.58
CA ALA A 91 10.10 -18.14 -14.98
C ALA A 91 10.18 -18.04 -16.51
N ILE A 92 11.20 -17.31 -16.99
CA ILE A 92 11.52 -17.34 -18.42
C ILE A 92 12.06 -18.74 -18.68
N VAL A 93 11.23 -19.60 -19.26
CA VAL A 93 11.73 -20.81 -19.90
C VAL A 93 12.53 -20.33 -21.11
N SER A 94 13.85 -20.24 -20.94
CA SER A 94 14.77 -20.05 -22.06
C SER A 94 14.62 -21.26 -22.98
N ASN A 95 14.01 -21.06 -24.14
CA ASN A 95 14.10 -22.04 -25.23
C ASN A 95 15.54 -22.05 -25.73
N ASN A 96 16.43 -22.73 -25.01
CA ASN A 96 17.70 -23.15 -25.56
C ASN A 96 17.45 -24.30 -26.56
N PRO A 97 18.24 -24.40 -27.64
CA PRO A 97 18.16 -25.53 -28.57
C PRO A 97 18.38 -26.87 -27.83
N PRO A 98 17.85 -27.97 -28.39
CA PRO A 98 17.52 -29.18 -27.64
C PRO A 98 18.76 -30.05 -27.35
N ASN A 99 19.62 -29.64 -26.40
CA ASN A 99 20.71 -30.50 -25.89
C ASN A 99 21.45 -29.99 -24.64
N SER A 100 20.81 -29.30 -23.69
CA SER A 100 21.43 -29.10 -22.37
C SER A 100 20.46 -29.34 -21.21
N PRO A 101 20.91 -30.00 -20.11
CA PRO A 101 20.04 -30.39 -19.00
C PRO A 101 19.47 -29.16 -18.29
N PRO A 102 18.22 -29.24 -17.77
CA PRO A 102 17.52 -28.09 -17.23
C PRO A 102 18.21 -27.58 -15.97
N SER A 103 18.80 -26.38 -16.06
CA SER A 103 19.32 -25.69 -14.88
C SER A 103 18.28 -24.68 -14.38
N ILE A 104 17.69 -24.99 -13.23
CA ILE A 104 16.84 -24.06 -12.48
C ILE A 104 17.77 -23.08 -11.77
N TYR A 105 18.28 -22.09 -12.52
CA TYR A 105 18.81 -20.89 -11.92
C TYR A 105 17.70 -19.83 -11.95
N ALA A 106 17.18 -19.49 -10.78
CA ALA A 106 16.34 -18.32 -10.62
C ALA A 106 17.21 -17.09 -10.95
N THR A 107 17.19 -16.66 -12.21
CA THR A 107 17.80 -15.39 -12.59
C THR A 107 17.04 -14.28 -11.88
N PRO A 108 17.69 -13.40 -11.11
CA PRO A 108 17.04 -12.20 -10.63
C PRO A 108 16.51 -11.45 -11.85
N ILE A 109 15.24 -11.07 -11.76
CA ILE A 109 14.50 -10.29 -12.75
C ILE A 109 15.40 -9.15 -13.22
N ALA A 110 15.62 -9.02 -14.52
CA ALA A 110 16.32 -7.86 -15.06
C ALA A 110 15.46 -6.61 -14.79
N VAL A 111 15.76 -5.95 -13.68
CA VAL A 111 15.13 -4.70 -13.27
C VAL A 111 15.62 -3.62 -14.23
N ASN A 112 14.82 -3.30 -15.25
CA ASN A 112 14.85 -1.97 -15.86
C ASN A 112 14.42 -0.99 -14.76
N THR A 113 15.38 -0.50 -13.99
CA THR A 113 15.26 0.76 -13.26
C THR A 113 16.40 1.65 -13.74
N PRO A 114 16.15 2.95 -13.98
CA PRO A 114 17.20 3.90 -14.30
C PRO A 114 18.24 4.05 -13.18
N TYR A 115 18.02 3.44 -12.01
CA TYR A 115 18.93 3.48 -10.86
C TYR A 115 20.01 2.38 -10.88
N TYR A 116 19.77 1.23 -11.52
CA TYR A 116 20.74 0.11 -11.60
C TYR A 116 21.72 0.21 -12.79
N GLY A 117 21.38 0.98 -13.83
CA GLY A 117 22.27 1.22 -14.96
C GLY A 117 23.55 1.97 -14.58
N THR A 118 23.46 2.84 -13.57
CA THR A 118 24.58 3.65 -13.08
C THR A 118 25.58 2.81 -12.27
N LEU A 119 25.09 1.83 -11.48
CA LEU A 119 25.94 0.94 -10.70
C LEU A 119 26.70 -0.08 -11.58
N ALA A 120 26.07 -0.57 -12.65
CA ALA A 120 26.72 -1.50 -13.60
C ALA A 120 27.84 -0.82 -14.41
N ASN A 121 27.73 0.48 -14.63
CA ASN A 121 28.79 1.27 -15.27
C ASN A 121 29.91 1.62 -14.27
N SER A 122 29.58 1.86 -13.00
CA SER A 122 30.61 2.10 -11.97
C SER A 122 31.43 0.85 -11.66
N ILE A 123 30.84 -0.35 -11.67
CA ILE A 123 31.58 -1.60 -11.43
C ILE A 123 32.50 -1.95 -12.62
N ARG A 124 32.07 -1.69 -13.87
CA ARG A 124 32.95 -1.85 -15.04
C ARG A 124 34.12 -0.86 -15.04
N ALA A 125 33.92 0.37 -14.56
CA ALA A 125 35.00 1.35 -14.40
C ALA A 125 36.04 0.90 -13.35
N VAL A 126 35.60 0.32 -12.23
CA VAL A 126 36.48 -0.18 -11.16
C VAL A 126 37.33 -1.37 -11.62
N GLN A 127 36.75 -2.32 -12.38
CA GLN A 127 37.50 -3.50 -12.87
C GLN A 127 38.63 -3.13 -13.84
N SER A 128 38.46 -2.08 -14.65
CA SER A 128 39.48 -1.61 -15.60
C SER A 128 40.69 -0.93 -14.94
N ASN A 129 40.60 -0.60 -13.65
CA ASN A 129 41.68 0.05 -12.90
C ASN A 129 42.57 -0.95 -12.14
N TYR A 130 42.25 -2.25 -12.19
CA TYR A 130 42.97 -3.33 -11.53
C TYR A 130 43.50 -4.40 -12.51
N SER A 131 43.72 -4.01 -13.77
CA SER A 131 44.39 -4.83 -14.81
C SER A 131 45.55 -4.06 -15.42
#